data_AF-A0A9W7FWY9-F1
#
_entry.id   AF-A0A9W7FWY9-F1
#
_cell.length_a   1.000
_cell.length_b   1.000
_cell.length_c   1.000
_cell.angle_alpha   90.00
_cell.angle_beta   90.00
_cell.angle_gamma   90.00
#
_symmetry.space_group_name_H-M   'P 1'
#
loop_
_entity.id
_entity.type
_entity.pdbx_description
1 polymer ?
#
loop_
_entity_poly.entity_id
_entity_poly.type
_entity_poly.pdbx_seq_one_letter_code
_entity_poly.pdbx_strand_id
1 'polypeptide(L)'
;MSLKIGLIGGGTVGGGVVELLRRISNPAITISKICVRDLSKKRDFTIDSSTTLTSSIDEVLNDSSINCIVEVMGGTGLARDVVLRSLAGGKHVVTANKALIAEHMPEIQTAISSAPGSPHFAYEAAVCGAIPIINALQTCYTGDVIHEVTGIANGTTNFMLCKMEEGADYLDVLKEAQELGYAEADPTADVEGHDVRAKVREREKREGLTGGRVLRESAFPTNMGEASYKGPGAGRYPTANSVVADIVRIADKCQPKAFPKETSIELNSDYSSMFYIRVSIQDGLGIMASVGSIASSNNVSINSVLQNSIVDRQSVDFVITTEQAMLSEVEGMARELEECEFVKKKPVVMPIISEE
;
A
#
# COMPACT_ATOMS: atom_id res chain seq x y z
N MET A 1 17.66 29.08 5.23
CA MET A 1 16.40 29.26 5.99
C MET A 1 16.29 28.04 6.89
N SER A 2 16.12 28.22 8.21
CA SER A 2 16.02 27.06 9.11
C SER A 2 14.60 26.49 9.09
N LEU A 3 14.49 25.19 8.95
CA LEU A 3 13.26 24.43 9.06
C LEU A 3 13.02 24.09 10.54
N LYS A 4 11.95 24.65 11.11
CA LYS A 4 11.54 24.44 12.50
C LYS A 4 10.29 23.57 12.50
N ILE A 5 10.42 22.39 13.09
CA ILE A 5 9.44 21.32 13.03
C ILE A 5 8.58 21.29 14.29
N GLY A 6 7.27 21.17 14.09
CA GLY A 6 6.32 20.68 15.08
C GLY A 6 5.96 19.23 14.75
N LEU A 7 6.33 18.30 15.62
CA LEU A 7 6.05 16.87 15.44
C LEU A 7 4.77 16.49 16.18
N ILE A 8 3.74 16.03 15.47
CA ILE A 8 2.50 15.54 16.04
C ILE A 8 2.52 14.01 16.02
N GLY A 9 2.71 13.41 17.20
CA GLY A 9 2.89 11.97 17.36
C GLY A 9 4.31 11.60 17.76
N GLY A 10 4.48 11.08 18.99
CA GLY A 10 5.76 10.61 19.54
C GLY A 10 5.77 9.10 19.81
N GLY A 11 5.12 8.32 18.95
CA GLY A 11 5.12 6.85 19.00
C GLY A 11 6.32 6.24 18.27
N THR A 12 6.16 5.03 17.73
CA THR A 12 7.21 4.29 17.02
C THR A 12 7.86 5.10 15.89
N VAL A 13 7.06 5.58 14.92
CA VAL A 13 7.58 6.37 13.78
C VAL A 13 8.13 7.72 14.24
N GLY A 14 7.39 8.45 15.08
CA GLY A 14 7.82 9.75 15.60
C GLY A 14 9.17 9.68 16.34
N GLY A 15 9.37 8.68 17.19
CA GLY A 15 10.66 8.44 17.86
C GLY A 15 11.77 8.11 16.86
N GLY A 16 11.48 7.30 15.83
CA GLY A 16 12.41 7.05 14.72
C GLY A 16 12.82 8.34 14.00
N VAL A 17 11.90 9.27 13.76
CA VAL A 17 12.18 10.57 13.11
C VAL A 17 13.12 11.40 13.98
N VAL A 18 12.87 11.50 15.28
CA VAL A 18 13.75 12.22 16.22
C VAL A 18 15.17 11.66 16.18
N GLU A 19 15.31 10.33 16.27
CA GLU A 19 16.62 9.67 16.26
C GLU A 19 17.37 9.87 14.94
N LEU A 20 16.68 9.72 13.80
CA LEU A 20 17.29 9.87 12.49
C LEU A 20 17.70 11.33 12.21
N LEU A 21 16.87 12.32 12.58
CA LEU A 21 17.23 13.74 12.46
C LEU A 21 18.46 14.08 13.30
N ARG A 22 18.56 13.53 14.51
CA ARG A 22 19.74 13.69 15.36
C ARG A 22 20.99 13.06 14.72
N ARG A 23 20.87 11.88 14.10
CA ARG A 23 21.99 11.21 13.41
C ARG A 23 22.51 12.01 12.23
N ILE A 24 21.64 12.60 11.41
CA ILE A 24 22.09 13.44 10.28
C ILE A 24 22.67 14.78 10.76
N SER A 25 22.30 15.25 11.96
CA SER A 25 22.85 16.45 12.60
C SER A 25 22.84 17.69 11.68
N ASN A 26 21.80 17.85 10.86
CA ASN A 26 21.69 18.99 9.94
C ASN A 26 21.28 20.26 10.72
N PRO A 27 22.14 21.29 10.85
CA PRO A 27 21.86 22.47 11.66
C PRO A 27 20.73 23.33 11.08
N ALA A 28 20.33 23.13 9.82
CA ALA A 28 19.19 23.82 9.24
C ALA A 28 17.85 23.26 9.74
N ILE A 29 17.82 22.05 10.32
CA ILE A 29 16.59 21.35 10.71
C ILE A 29 16.55 21.21 12.23
N THR A 30 15.47 21.67 12.86
CA THR A 30 15.31 21.59 14.32
C THR A 30 13.89 21.18 14.70
N ILE A 31 13.74 20.30 15.69
CA ILE A 31 12.43 19.96 16.26
C ILE A 31 12.17 20.92 17.43
N SER A 32 11.18 21.80 17.27
CA SER A 32 10.81 22.80 18.29
C SER A 32 9.88 22.18 19.34
N LYS A 33 8.84 21.47 18.90
CA LYS A 33 7.85 20.85 19.78
C LYS A 33 7.48 19.45 19.33
N ILE A 34 7.21 18.58 20.28
CA ILE A 34 6.62 17.26 20.03
C ILE A 34 5.31 17.15 20.80
N CYS A 35 4.19 17.04 20.07
CA CYS A 35 2.86 16.85 20.63
C CYS A 35 2.57 15.37 20.85
N VAL A 36 2.16 15.02 22.06
CA VAL A 36 1.90 13.65 22.52
C VAL A 36 0.69 13.62 23.45
N ARG A 37 -0.05 12.51 23.48
CA ARG A 37 -1.24 12.39 24.34
C ARG A 37 -0.90 12.36 25.84
N ASP A 38 0.18 11.67 26.20
CA ASP A 38 0.60 11.49 27.58
C ASP A 38 2.05 11.96 27.77
N LEU A 39 2.23 13.03 28.53
CA LEU A 39 3.54 13.62 28.83
C LEU A 39 4.36 12.72 29.76
N SER A 40 3.70 11.97 30.65
CA SER A 40 4.34 11.11 31.66
C SER A 40 4.87 9.78 31.10
N LYS A 41 4.33 9.33 29.95
CA LYS A 41 4.76 8.09 29.30
C LYS A 41 6.27 8.11 29.00
N LYS A 42 6.98 7.11 29.50
CA LYS A 42 8.40 6.90 29.19
C LYS A 42 8.58 6.66 27.69
N ARG A 43 9.50 7.41 27.08
CA ARG A 43 9.86 7.30 25.67
C ARG A 43 11.18 6.55 25.55
N ASP A 44 11.35 5.85 24.44
CA ASP A 44 12.54 5.07 24.13
C ASP A 44 13.56 5.85 23.27
N PHE A 45 13.27 7.12 22.98
CA PHE A 45 14.14 8.04 22.27
C PHE A 45 14.53 9.23 23.15
N THR A 46 15.67 9.85 22.84
CA THR A 46 16.16 11.04 23.55
C THR A 46 15.56 12.31 22.97
N ILE A 47 15.08 13.21 23.83
CA ILE A 47 14.56 14.52 23.45
C ILE A 47 15.64 15.55 23.79
N ASP A 48 15.99 16.38 22.81
CA ASP A 48 17.00 17.41 23.00
C ASP A 48 16.45 18.52 23.91
N SER A 49 17.33 19.18 24.68
CA SER A 49 16.94 20.22 25.65
C SER A 49 16.28 21.44 25.00
N SER A 50 16.48 21.63 23.70
CA SER A 50 15.83 22.68 22.90
C SER A 50 14.42 22.32 22.42
N THR A 51 13.95 21.10 22.67
CA THR A 51 12.66 20.59 22.20
C THR A 51 11.67 20.48 23.35
N THR A 52 10.50 21.09 23.19
CA THR A 52 9.45 21.08 24.21
C THR A 52 8.44 19.96 23.94
N LEU A 53 8.14 19.16 24.95
CA LEU A 53 6.98 18.25 24.92
C LEU A 53 5.71 19.02 25.26
N THR A 54 4.64 18.77 24.51
CA THR A 54 3.31 19.32 24.80
C THR A 54 2.22 18.28 24.56
N SER A 55 1.07 18.44 25.19
CA SER A 55 -0.15 17.68 24.88
C SER A 55 -1.16 18.50 24.09
N SER A 56 -0.84 19.75 23.75
CA SER A 56 -1.70 20.66 23.01
C SER A 56 -1.26 20.76 21.55
N ILE A 57 -2.13 20.33 20.64
CA ILE A 57 -1.95 20.52 19.20
C ILE A 57 -1.91 22.02 18.87
N ASP A 58 -2.77 22.81 19.51
CA ASP A 58 -2.87 24.25 19.27
C ASP A 58 -1.58 24.99 19.63
N GLU A 59 -0.86 24.56 20.67
CA GLU A 59 0.45 25.14 21.01
C GLU A 59 1.51 24.89 19.93
N VAL A 60 1.37 23.82 19.13
CA VAL A 60 2.26 23.54 18.01
C VAL A 60 1.81 24.31 16.77
N LEU A 61 0.52 24.28 16.45
CA LEU A 61 0.00 24.94 15.25
C LEU A 61 0.06 26.46 15.32
N ASN A 62 -0.16 27.07 16.49
CA ASN A 62 -0.14 28.52 16.66
C ASN A 62 1.26 29.10 16.89
N ASP A 63 2.30 28.25 17.01
CA ASP A 63 3.68 28.71 17.13
C ASP A 63 4.18 29.25 15.78
N SER A 64 4.37 30.57 15.70
CA SER A 64 4.83 31.26 14.49
C SER A 64 6.27 30.92 14.10
N SER A 65 7.07 30.39 15.03
CA SER A 65 8.43 29.95 14.73
C SER A 65 8.46 28.61 13.99
N ILE A 66 7.40 27.79 14.12
CA ILE A 66 7.28 26.51 13.44
C ILE A 66 6.77 26.73 12.02
N ASN A 67 7.53 26.26 11.04
CA ASN A 67 7.21 26.40 9.61
C ASN A 67 7.00 25.06 8.90
N CYS A 68 7.18 23.94 9.60
CA CYS A 68 6.89 22.60 9.10
C CYS A 68 6.20 21.77 10.20
N ILE A 69 5.13 21.07 9.82
CA ILE A 69 4.41 20.14 10.68
C ILE A 69 4.66 18.73 10.17
N VAL A 70 5.10 17.85 11.05
CA VAL A 70 5.26 16.42 10.78
C VAL A 70 4.16 15.68 11.51
N GLU A 71 3.24 15.08 10.76
CA GLU A 71 2.07 14.37 11.27
C GLU A 71 2.28 12.86 11.12
N VAL A 72 2.45 12.18 12.25
CA VAL A 72 2.69 10.73 12.31
C VAL A 72 1.84 10.10 13.42
N MET A 73 0.63 10.61 13.60
CA MET A 73 -0.33 10.04 14.53
C MET A 73 -1.30 9.10 13.81
N GLY A 74 -1.97 8.24 14.59
CA GLY A 74 -3.00 7.34 14.06
C GLY A 74 -4.36 8.02 13.96
N GLY A 75 -5.24 7.47 13.10
CA GLY A 75 -6.60 7.95 12.86
C GLY A 75 -6.66 9.10 11.84
N THR A 76 -7.86 9.38 11.31
CA THR A 76 -8.04 10.36 10.23
C THR A 76 -8.68 11.66 10.69
N GLY A 77 -9.64 11.64 11.63
CA GLY A 77 -10.39 12.83 12.05
C GLY A 77 -9.51 13.98 12.57
N LEU A 78 -8.72 13.72 13.61
CA LEU A 78 -7.82 14.74 14.18
C LEU A 78 -6.65 15.06 13.23
N ALA A 79 -6.18 14.08 12.45
CA ALA A 79 -5.07 14.23 11.52
C ALA A 79 -5.42 15.17 10.38
N ARG A 80 -6.65 15.04 9.88
CA ARG A 80 -7.24 15.96 8.92
C ARG A 80 -7.27 17.38 9.44
N ASP A 81 -7.77 17.61 10.66
CA ASP A 81 -7.81 18.97 11.24
C ASP A 81 -6.40 19.58 11.34
N VAL A 82 -5.44 18.81 11.86
CA VAL A 82 -4.03 19.22 11.95
C VAL A 82 -3.48 19.60 10.58
N VAL A 83 -3.64 18.76 9.56
CA VAL A 83 -3.10 19.00 8.23
C VAL A 83 -3.73 20.23 7.59
N LEU A 84 -5.06 20.34 7.60
CA LEU A 84 -5.75 21.46 6.95
C LEU A 84 -5.44 22.80 7.62
N ARG A 85 -5.41 22.84 8.96
CA ARG A 85 -5.04 24.06 9.70
C ARG A 85 -3.57 24.44 9.49
N SER A 86 -2.68 23.46 9.37
CA SER A 86 -1.26 23.70 9.08
C SER A 86 -1.08 24.34 7.70
N LEU A 87 -1.73 23.78 6.69
CA LEU A 87 -1.72 24.31 5.32
C LEU A 87 -2.35 25.71 5.26
N ALA A 88 -3.49 25.92 5.91
CA ALA A 88 -4.13 27.24 5.98
C ALA A 88 -3.21 28.30 6.63
N GLY A 89 -2.37 27.89 7.59
CA GLY A 89 -1.34 28.72 8.20
C GLY A 89 -0.06 28.91 7.34
N GLY A 90 -0.01 28.35 6.14
CA GLY A 90 1.15 28.42 5.24
C GLY A 90 2.34 27.56 5.68
N LYS A 91 2.14 26.59 6.57
CA LYS A 91 3.19 25.69 7.05
C LYS A 91 3.34 24.51 6.11
N HIS A 92 4.57 24.07 5.89
CA HIS A 92 4.83 22.79 5.22
C HIS A 92 4.25 21.63 6.04
N VAL A 93 3.85 20.56 5.38
CA VAL A 93 3.33 19.36 6.03
C VAL A 93 4.01 18.13 5.49
N VAL A 94 4.46 17.25 6.38
CA VAL A 94 4.94 15.90 6.08
C VAL A 94 4.08 14.91 6.85
N THR A 95 3.53 13.89 6.18
CA THR A 95 2.71 12.88 6.85
C THR A 95 3.09 11.45 6.47
N ALA A 96 2.94 10.51 7.40
CA ALA A 96 3.01 9.07 7.14
C ALA A 96 1.62 8.39 7.17
N ASN A 97 0.55 9.17 7.25
CA ASN A 97 -0.79 8.66 7.51
C ASN A 97 -1.50 8.23 6.22
N LYS A 98 -1.29 6.96 5.84
CA LYS A 98 -1.91 6.35 4.65
C LYS A 98 -3.43 6.48 4.59
N ALA A 99 -4.13 6.32 5.71
CA ALA A 99 -5.60 6.41 5.75
C ALA A 99 -6.08 7.85 5.50
N LEU A 100 -5.41 8.84 6.09
CA LEU A 100 -5.67 10.26 5.83
C LEU A 100 -5.52 10.59 4.34
N ILE A 101 -4.44 10.11 3.72
CA ILE A 101 -4.19 10.31 2.29
C ILE A 101 -5.31 9.68 1.45
N ALA A 102 -5.67 8.44 1.72
CA ALA A 102 -6.72 7.73 0.97
C ALA A 102 -8.10 8.41 1.09
N GLU A 103 -8.45 8.90 2.29
CA GLU A 103 -9.79 9.45 2.57
C GLU A 103 -9.95 10.93 2.19
N HIS A 104 -8.88 11.73 2.31
CA HIS A 104 -8.99 13.18 2.35
C HIS A 104 -8.10 13.93 1.33
N MET A 105 -7.42 13.23 0.42
CA MET A 105 -6.55 13.87 -0.60
C MET A 105 -7.25 14.99 -1.40
N PRO A 106 -8.49 14.87 -1.91
CA PRO A 106 -9.13 15.94 -2.68
C PRO A 106 -9.27 17.25 -1.89
N GLU A 107 -9.56 17.13 -0.60
CA GLU A 107 -9.67 18.27 0.30
C GLU A 107 -8.29 18.86 0.60
N ILE A 108 -7.30 18.01 0.86
CA ILE A 108 -5.91 18.41 1.10
C ILE A 108 -5.34 19.15 -0.12
N GLN A 109 -5.58 18.65 -1.34
CA GLN A 109 -5.19 19.32 -2.59
C GLN A 109 -5.83 20.69 -2.75
N THR A 110 -7.11 20.82 -2.39
CA THR A 110 -7.81 22.10 -2.36
C THR A 110 -7.14 23.06 -1.37
N ALA A 111 -6.83 22.59 -0.16
CA ALA A 111 -6.15 23.37 0.86
C ALA A 111 -4.77 23.83 0.41
N ILE A 112 -3.93 22.94 -0.14
CA ILE A 112 -2.61 23.26 -0.71
C ILE A 112 -2.72 24.37 -1.76
N SER A 113 -3.69 24.26 -2.67
CA SER A 113 -3.89 25.23 -3.75
C SER A 113 -4.30 26.62 -3.24
N SER A 114 -5.01 26.68 -2.11
CA SER A 114 -5.46 27.93 -1.48
C SER A 114 -4.50 28.50 -0.43
N ALA A 115 -3.49 27.74 -0.03
CA ALA A 115 -2.66 28.06 1.10
C ALA A 115 -1.68 29.22 0.83
N PRO A 116 -1.48 30.13 1.80
CA PRO A 116 -0.54 31.24 1.65
C PRO A 116 0.91 30.72 1.61
N GLY A 117 1.74 31.32 0.75
CA GLY A 117 3.17 30.99 0.68
C GLY A 117 3.48 29.65 -0.01
N SER A 118 2.49 29.01 -0.63
CA SER A 118 2.63 27.76 -1.39
C SER A 118 3.33 26.65 -0.60
N PRO A 119 2.77 26.22 0.56
CA PRO A 119 3.42 25.21 1.38
C PRO A 119 3.50 23.87 0.66
N HIS A 120 4.66 23.23 0.76
CA HIS A 120 4.82 21.83 0.38
C HIS A 120 4.05 20.88 1.29
N PHE A 121 3.45 19.87 0.67
CA PHE A 121 2.80 18.73 1.31
C PHE A 121 3.47 17.45 0.81
N ALA A 122 4.09 16.70 1.71
CA ALA A 122 4.83 15.49 1.39
C ALA A 122 4.31 14.29 2.19
N TYR A 123 4.29 13.12 1.56
CA TYR A 123 3.69 11.91 2.11
C TYR A 123 4.38 10.62 1.65
N GLU A 124 5.70 10.67 1.42
CA GLU A 124 6.48 9.50 0.94
C GLU A 124 6.26 8.30 1.86
N ALA A 125 6.32 8.54 3.17
CA ALA A 125 6.19 7.52 4.20
C ALA A 125 4.81 6.84 4.26
N ALA A 126 3.79 7.39 3.59
CA ALA A 126 2.46 6.80 3.53
C ALA A 126 2.39 5.58 2.58
N VAL A 127 3.33 5.45 1.64
CA VAL A 127 3.35 4.39 0.62
C VAL A 127 4.68 3.65 0.68
N CYS A 128 4.63 2.33 0.89
CA CYS A 128 5.79 1.44 0.82
C CYS A 128 6.97 1.77 1.76
N GLY A 129 6.72 2.41 2.91
CA GLY A 129 7.71 2.50 4.00
C GLY A 129 8.98 3.22 3.59
N ALA A 130 10.12 2.52 3.53
CA ALA A 130 11.42 3.07 3.13
C ALA A 130 11.61 3.23 1.62
N ILE A 131 10.73 2.63 0.82
CA ILE A 131 10.87 2.61 -0.64
C ILE A 131 10.43 3.99 -1.18
N PRO A 132 11.31 4.74 -1.87
CA PRO A 132 11.04 6.12 -2.29
C PRO A 132 10.18 6.18 -3.56
N ILE A 133 9.03 5.51 -3.56
CA ILE A 133 8.22 5.29 -4.75
C ILE A 133 7.50 6.56 -5.21
N ILE A 134 6.99 7.39 -4.30
CA ILE A 134 6.30 8.64 -4.66
C ILE A 134 7.31 9.59 -5.31
N ASN A 135 8.48 9.77 -4.69
CA ASN A 135 9.54 10.57 -5.28
C ASN A 135 9.95 10.04 -6.66
N ALA A 136 10.22 8.73 -6.77
CA ALA A 136 10.63 8.13 -8.03
C ALA A 136 9.63 8.44 -9.15
N LEU A 137 8.33 8.21 -8.89
CA LEU A 137 7.25 8.49 -9.84
C LEU A 137 7.16 9.98 -10.21
N GLN A 138 7.48 10.89 -9.30
CA GLN A 138 7.39 12.34 -9.54
C GLN A 138 8.64 12.92 -10.24
N THR A 139 9.83 12.35 -10.04
CA THR A 139 11.09 12.96 -10.48
C THR A 139 11.86 12.17 -11.53
N CYS A 140 11.82 10.84 -11.48
CA CYS A 140 12.70 10.01 -12.30
C CYS A 140 12.14 9.78 -13.71
N TYR A 141 10.81 9.83 -13.88
CA TYR A 141 10.13 9.48 -15.12
C TYR A 141 9.56 10.70 -15.87
N THR A 142 10.08 11.91 -15.62
CA THR A 142 9.56 13.12 -16.29
C THR A 142 9.68 13.08 -17.83
N GLY A 143 10.59 12.26 -18.36
CA GLY A 143 10.76 12.02 -19.80
C GLY A 143 10.13 10.73 -20.33
N ASP A 144 9.42 9.97 -19.48
CA ASP A 144 8.82 8.68 -19.83
C ASP A 144 7.32 8.65 -19.54
N VAL A 145 6.64 7.64 -20.09
CA VAL A 145 5.26 7.32 -19.74
C VAL A 145 5.26 6.03 -18.93
N ILE A 146 4.73 6.10 -17.71
CA ILE A 146 4.56 4.92 -16.85
C ILE A 146 3.31 4.18 -17.34
N HIS A 147 3.51 2.97 -17.86
CA HIS A 147 2.44 2.13 -18.39
C HIS A 147 1.83 1.22 -17.33
N GLU A 148 2.63 0.72 -16.41
CA GLU A 148 2.24 -0.25 -15.39
C GLU A 148 3.07 -0.04 -14.12
N VAL A 149 2.44 -0.25 -12.96
CA VAL A 149 3.11 -0.31 -11.65
C VAL A 149 2.59 -1.55 -10.95
N THR A 150 3.50 -2.51 -10.72
CA THR A 150 3.18 -3.79 -10.08
C THR A 150 4.11 -3.97 -8.87
N GLY A 151 3.61 -4.56 -7.80
CA GLY A 151 4.47 -4.81 -6.64
C GLY A 151 3.77 -5.35 -5.41
N ILE A 152 4.59 -5.85 -4.50
CA ILE A 152 4.19 -6.34 -3.19
C ILE A 152 4.15 -5.15 -2.23
N ALA A 153 2.95 -4.73 -1.85
CA ALA A 153 2.75 -3.54 -1.04
C ALA A 153 2.38 -3.82 0.43
N ASN A 154 2.18 -5.07 0.84
CA ASN A 154 1.85 -5.44 2.23
C ASN A 154 2.86 -6.43 2.80
N GLY A 155 3.46 -6.06 3.93
CA GLY A 155 4.52 -6.86 4.57
C GLY A 155 3.98 -8.11 5.26
N THR A 156 2.79 -8.02 5.86
CA THR A 156 2.14 -9.10 6.61
C THR A 156 1.79 -10.26 5.68
N THR A 157 1.03 -10.00 4.61
CA THR A 157 0.65 -11.04 3.65
C THR A 157 1.87 -11.61 2.94
N ASN A 158 2.87 -10.80 2.60
CA ASN A 158 4.09 -11.30 1.98
C ASN A 158 4.88 -12.23 2.92
N PHE A 159 5.05 -11.86 4.18
CA PHE A 159 5.68 -12.74 5.17
C PHE A 159 4.93 -14.07 5.27
N MET A 160 3.60 -14.01 5.35
CA MET A 160 2.77 -15.20 5.46
C MET A 160 2.91 -16.10 4.23
N LEU A 161 2.82 -15.55 3.02
CA LEU A 161 2.94 -16.30 1.77
C LEU A 161 4.33 -16.94 1.61
N CYS A 162 5.42 -16.24 1.95
CA CYS A 162 6.76 -16.82 1.93
C CYS A 162 6.89 -18.00 2.92
N LYS A 163 6.29 -17.89 4.11
CA LYS A 163 6.28 -18.99 5.09
C LYS A 163 5.44 -20.18 4.64
N MET A 164 4.32 -19.93 3.99
CA MET A 164 3.50 -20.99 3.41
C MET A 164 4.18 -21.68 2.23
N GLU A 165 4.98 -20.95 1.44
CA GLU A 165 5.82 -21.51 0.39
C GLU A 165 6.88 -22.47 0.95
N GLU A 166 7.40 -22.20 2.17
CA GLU A 166 8.28 -23.11 2.93
C GLU A 166 7.54 -24.36 3.47
N GLY A 167 6.21 -24.45 3.26
CA GLY A 167 5.37 -25.60 3.63
C GLY A 167 4.63 -25.46 4.96
N ALA A 168 4.61 -24.28 5.57
CA ALA A 168 3.89 -24.05 6.81
C ALA A 168 2.37 -23.82 6.59
N ASP A 169 1.54 -24.25 7.54
CA ASP A 169 0.10 -24.09 7.48
C ASP A 169 -0.35 -22.65 7.78
N TYR A 170 -1.38 -22.18 7.08
CA TYR A 170 -1.86 -20.79 7.17
C TYR A 170 -2.10 -20.32 8.62
N LEU A 171 -2.75 -21.13 9.44
CA LEU A 171 -3.11 -20.76 10.82
C LEU A 171 -1.88 -20.65 11.73
N ASP A 172 -0.89 -21.52 11.53
CA ASP A 172 0.35 -21.50 12.29
C ASP A 172 1.20 -20.28 11.92
N VAL A 173 1.29 -19.99 10.62
CA VAL A 173 1.99 -18.82 10.09
C VAL A 173 1.34 -17.52 10.53
N LEU A 174 0.00 -17.44 10.54
CA LEU A 174 -0.71 -16.26 11.04
C LEU A 174 -0.38 -16.01 12.52
N LYS A 175 -0.37 -17.09 13.32
CA LYS A 175 -0.02 -16.99 14.74
C LYS A 175 1.43 -16.55 14.93
N GLU A 176 2.37 -17.12 14.17
CA GLU A 176 3.78 -16.69 14.18
C GLU A 176 3.92 -15.21 13.80
N ALA A 177 3.20 -14.76 12.76
CA ALA A 177 3.21 -13.37 12.33
C ALA A 177 2.68 -12.43 13.44
N GLN A 178 1.69 -12.85 14.23
CA GLN A 178 1.19 -12.09 15.38
C GLN A 178 2.21 -12.04 16.53
N GLU A 179 2.86 -13.16 16.84
CA GLU A 179 3.88 -13.26 17.89
C GLU A 179 5.12 -12.40 17.58
N LEU A 180 5.53 -12.37 16.31
CA LEU A 180 6.64 -11.55 15.82
C LEU A 180 6.27 -10.09 15.57
N GLY A 181 4.98 -9.73 15.71
CA GLY A 181 4.47 -8.37 15.50
C GLY A 181 4.43 -7.93 14.04
N TYR A 182 4.43 -8.87 13.09
CA TYR A 182 4.13 -8.60 11.69
C TYR A 182 2.62 -8.39 11.47
N ALA A 183 1.78 -9.14 12.17
CA ALA A 183 0.31 -9.02 12.12
C ALA A 183 -0.25 -8.48 13.44
N GLU A 184 -1.31 -7.68 13.37
CA GLU A 184 -2.08 -7.29 14.56
C GLU A 184 -3.00 -8.44 15.03
N ALA A 185 -3.60 -8.28 16.22
CA ALA A 185 -4.56 -9.27 16.75
C ALA A 185 -5.77 -9.46 15.83
N ASP A 186 -6.21 -8.37 15.20
CA ASP A 186 -7.16 -8.38 14.08
C ASP A 186 -6.39 -8.07 12.79
N PRO A 187 -6.03 -9.10 11.98
CA PRO A 187 -5.23 -8.93 10.77
C PRO A 187 -6.08 -8.59 9.53
N THR A 188 -7.40 -8.37 9.68
CA THR A 188 -8.36 -8.22 8.56
C THR A 188 -7.89 -7.20 7.52
N ALA A 189 -7.38 -6.05 7.99
CA ALA A 189 -6.92 -5.00 7.09
C ALA A 189 -5.76 -5.44 6.18
N ASP A 190 -4.92 -6.36 6.64
CA ASP A 190 -3.80 -6.91 5.87
C ASP A 190 -4.25 -8.08 4.98
N VAL A 191 -4.86 -9.11 5.57
CA VAL A 191 -5.15 -10.38 4.87
C VAL A 191 -6.28 -10.26 3.85
N GLU A 192 -7.21 -9.32 4.02
CA GLU A 192 -8.26 -9.02 3.03
C GLU A 192 -7.86 -7.91 2.04
N GLY A 193 -6.59 -7.51 2.03
CA GLY A 193 -6.03 -6.58 1.05
C GLY A 193 -6.44 -5.11 1.23
N HIS A 194 -7.12 -4.75 2.32
CA HIS A 194 -7.60 -3.38 2.56
C HIS A 194 -6.44 -2.36 2.67
N ASP A 195 -5.30 -2.77 3.24
CA ASP A 195 -4.08 -1.95 3.31
C ASP A 195 -3.46 -1.69 1.93
N VAL A 196 -3.39 -2.72 1.07
CA VAL A 196 -2.92 -2.58 -0.32
C VAL A 196 -3.84 -1.64 -1.08
N ARG A 197 -5.15 -1.84 -0.94
CA ARG A 197 -6.19 -0.99 -1.53
C ARG A 197 -6.03 0.48 -1.14
N ALA A 198 -5.78 0.77 0.13
CA ALA A 198 -5.55 2.14 0.60
C ALA A 198 -4.30 2.78 -0.02
N LYS A 199 -3.27 1.99 -0.37
CA LYS A 199 -2.04 2.46 -1.02
C LYS A 199 -2.20 2.72 -2.52
N VAL A 200 -3.05 1.94 -3.20
CA VAL A 200 -3.29 2.06 -4.65
C VAL A 200 -4.41 3.06 -4.98
N ARG A 201 -5.10 3.60 -3.95
CA ARG A 201 -6.22 4.56 -4.02
C ARG A 201 -7.51 3.90 -4.52
N GLU A 202 -8.40 3.56 -3.58
CA GLU A 202 -9.76 3.08 -3.90
C GLU A 202 -10.82 3.64 -2.94
N ARG A 203 -11.99 3.94 -3.51
CA ARG A 203 -13.29 3.91 -2.84
C ARG A 203 -14.18 2.92 -3.62
N GLU A 204 -14.26 1.68 -3.15
CA GLU A 204 -15.44 0.83 -3.15
C GLU A 204 -15.17 -0.37 -2.23
N LYS A 205 -16.19 -0.82 -1.50
CA LYS A 205 -16.09 -1.97 -0.60
C LYS A 205 -16.29 -3.24 -1.41
N ARG A 206 -15.21 -3.90 -1.81
CA ARG A 206 -15.22 -5.34 -2.10
C ARG A 206 -14.03 -6.03 -1.43
N GLU A 207 -14.30 -7.21 -0.90
CA GLU A 207 -13.34 -8.09 -0.23
C GLU A 207 -12.48 -8.81 -1.29
N GLY A 208 -11.18 -8.98 -1.06
CA GLY A 208 -10.38 -9.99 -1.77
C GLY A 208 -9.39 -9.56 -2.87
N LEU A 209 -8.98 -8.29 -3.01
CA LEU A 209 -7.89 -7.92 -3.93
C LEU A 209 -6.56 -7.62 -3.22
N THR A 210 -5.55 -8.44 -3.50
CA THR A 210 -4.14 -8.20 -3.14
C THR A 210 -3.33 -7.87 -4.39
N GLY A 211 -3.48 -6.64 -4.90
CA GLY A 211 -2.73 -6.15 -6.07
C GLY A 211 -3.54 -5.14 -6.86
N GLY A 212 -2.87 -4.15 -7.44
CA GLY A 212 -3.51 -3.15 -8.30
C GLY A 212 -2.71 -2.94 -9.57
N ARG A 213 -3.40 -2.88 -10.70
CA ARG A 213 -2.83 -2.65 -12.03
C ARG A 213 -3.44 -1.37 -12.59
N VAL A 214 -2.61 -0.42 -12.99
CA VAL A 214 -3.05 0.78 -13.73
C VAL A 214 -2.41 0.69 -15.10
N LEU A 215 -3.22 0.45 -16.14
CA LEU A 215 -2.77 0.43 -17.52
C LEU A 215 -3.08 1.78 -18.20
N ARG A 216 -2.09 2.37 -18.86
CA ARG A 216 -2.30 3.40 -19.89
C ARG A 216 -1.56 3.02 -21.15
N GLU A 217 -2.26 2.94 -22.28
CA GLU A 217 -1.61 2.90 -23.59
C GLU A 217 -1.06 4.28 -23.95
N SER A 218 0.14 4.34 -24.51
CA SER A 218 0.75 5.58 -25.01
C SER A 218 1.57 5.28 -26.27
N ALA A 219 1.50 6.18 -27.25
CA ALA A 219 2.20 6.10 -28.53
C ALA A 219 3.64 6.65 -28.49
N PHE A 220 4.23 6.80 -27.30
CA PHE A 220 5.60 7.28 -27.12
C PHE A 220 6.54 6.12 -26.75
N PRO A 221 7.78 6.09 -27.29
CA PRO A 221 8.76 5.07 -26.94
C PRO A 221 9.15 5.17 -25.44
N THR A 222 9.13 4.04 -24.74
CA THR A 222 9.64 3.91 -23.37
C THR A 222 11.17 3.87 -23.40
N ASN A 223 11.83 4.72 -22.62
CA ASN A 223 13.29 4.83 -22.60
C ASN A 223 13.92 3.92 -21.53
N MET A 224 13.25 3.71 -20.40
CA MET A 224 13.81 2.99 -19.25
C MET A 224 13.51 1.48 -19.25
N GLY A 225 12.45 1.02 -19.93
CA GLY A 225 11.99 -0.37 -19.82
C GLY A 225 11.39 -0.63 -18.43
N GLU A 226 12.07 -1.45 -17.61
CA GLU A 226 11.63 -1.82 -16.26
C GLU A 226 12.54 -1.22 -15.18
N ALA A 227 11.94 -0.81 -14.05
CA ALA A 227 12.67 -0.37 -12.87
C ALA A 227 12.05 -0.97 -11.61
N SER A 228 12.86 -1.69 -10.82
CA SER A 228 12.41 -2.36 -9.60
C SER A 228 12.94 -1.65 -8.35
N TYR A 229 12.06 -1.44 -7.37
CA TYR A 229 12.42 -0.86 -6.07
C TYR A 229 12.15 -1.86 -4.96
N LYS A 230 13.18 -2.16 -4.14
CA LYS A 230 13.08 -3.15 -3.06
C LYS A 230 13.55 -2.57 -1.75
N GLY A 231 12.76 -2.79 -0.70
CA GLY A 231 13.09 -2.36 0.65
C GLY A 231 11.98 -2.71 1.63
N PRO A 232 12.17 -2.42 2.93
CA PRO A 232 11.15 -2.64 3.93
C PRO A 232 9.96 -1.67 3.76
N GLY A 233 8.75 -2.24 3.61
CA GLY A 233 7.51 -1.50 3.38
C GLY A 233 6.85 -0.91 4.65
N ALA A 234 7.37 -1.23 5.83
CA ALA A 234 6.85 -0.78 7.13
C ALA A 234 7.94 -0.84 8.22
N GLY A 235 7.65 -0.28 9.40
CA GLY A 235 8.50 -0.36 10.59
C GLY A 235 9.07 0.99 11.03
N ARG A 236 9.62 1.02 12.25
CA ARG A 236 10.11 2.25 12.91
C ARG A 236 11.03 3.08 12.01
N TYR A 237 12.18 2.51 11.64
CA TYR A 237 13.20 3.22 10.87
C TYR A 237 12.88 3.31 9.38
N PRO A 238 12.29 2.27 8.74
CA PRO A 238 11.88 2.38 7.35
C PRO A 238 10.93 3.55 7.08
N THR A 239 9.83 3.65 7.82
CA THR A 239 8.86 4.75 7.66
C THR A 239 9.44 6.08 8.11
N ALA A 240 10.19 6.12 9.22
CA ALA A 240 10.83 7.35 9.67
C ALA A 240 11.87 7.88 8.67
N ASN A 241 12.58 7.00 7.95
CA ASN A 241 13.55 7.40 6.93
C ASN A 241 12.88 8.20 5.81
N SER A 242 11.71 7.76 5.32
CA SER A 242 10.96 8.47 4.29
C SER A 242 10.41 9.80 4.79
N VAL A 243 9.95 9.87 6.05
CA VAL A 243 9.59 11.15 6.69
C VAL A 243 10.80 12.09 6.75
N VAL A 244 11.98 11.59 7.14
CA VAL A 244 13.21 12.40 7.18
C VAL A 244 13.65 12.84 5.77
N ALA A 245 13.51 11.98 4.77
CA ALA A 245 13.79 12.34 3.38
C ALA A 245 12.90 13.48 2.89
N ASP A 246 11.60 13.45 3.21
CA ASP A 246 10.66 14.57 2.95
C ASP A 246 11.09 15.86 3.64
N ILE A 247 11.44 15.77 4.93
CA ILE A 247 11.90 16.91 5.72
C ILE A 247 13.16 17.54 5.10
N VAL A 248 14.15 16.71 4.73
CA VAL A 248 15.41 17.17 4.11
C VAL A 248 15.13 17.83 2.76
N ARG A 249 14.31 17.21 1.91
CA ARG A 249 13.89 17.81 0.62
C ARG A 249 13.25 19.18 0.84
N ILE A 250 12.43 19.35 1.88
CA ILE A 250 11.77 20.64 2.17
C ILE A 250 12.81 21.67 2.61
N ALA A 251 13.75 21.28 3.48
CA ALA A 251 14.84 22.14 3.91
C ALA A 251 15.74 22.59 2.75
N ASP A 252 16.03 21.69 1.81
CA ASP A 252 16.88 21.93 0.65
C ASP A 252 16.16 22.63 -0.51
N LYS A 253 14.83 22.83 -0.40
CA LYS A 253 13.97 23.38 -1.47
C LYS A 253 14.03 22.58 -2.77
N CYS A 254 14.34 21.29 -2.69
CA CYS A 254 14.41 20.38 -3.82
C CYS A 254 13.13 19.53 -3.83
N GLN A 255 12.07 20.08 -4.43
CA GLN A 255 10.75 19.46 -4.40
C GLN A 255 10.31 19.00 -5.80
N PRO A 256 9.77 17.78 -5.91
CA PRO A 256 9.05 17.36 -7.10
C PRO A 256 7.85 18.27 -7.34
N LYS A 257 7.44 18.40 -8.61
CA LYS A 257 6.11 18.97 -8.89
C LYS A 257 5.05 18.03 -8.31
N ALA A 258 3.99 18.61 -7.74
CA ALA A 258 2.83 17.83 -7.34
C ALA A 258 2.31 17.01 -8.54
N PHE A 259 1.74 15.82 -8.25
CA PHE A 259 1.08 15.04 -9.29
C PHE A 259 0.06 15.93 -10.03
N PRO A 260 -0.01 15.83 -11.38
CA PRO A 260 -1.00 16.58 -12.13
C PRO A 260 -2.41 16.29 -11.62
N LYS A 261 -3.28 17.30 -11.69
CA LYS A 261 -4.67 17.21 -11.25
C LYS A 261 -5.33 15.97 -11.86
N GLU A 262 -6.09 15.25 -11.04
CA GLU A 262 -6.68 13.96 -11.37
C GLU A 262 -7.34 13.96 -12.75
N THR A 263 -6.96 12.99 -13.58
CA THR A 263 -7.87 12.45 -14.60
C THR A 263 -8.87 11.57 -13.85
N SER A 264 -10.13 11.53 -14.26
CA SER A 264 -11.08 10.54 -13.74
C SER A 264 -10.50 9.14 -13.97
N ILE A 265 -10.20 8.43 -12.88
CA ILE A 265 -9.77 7.02 -12.93
C ILE A 265 -11.05 6.21 -12.74
N GLU A 266 -11.46 5.47 -13.76
CA GLU A 266 -12.44 4.39 -13.60
C GLU A 266 -11.67 3.15 -13.16
N LEU A 267 -12.00 2.64 -11.98
CA LEU A 267 -11.45 1.39 -11.51
C LEU A 267 -12.21 0.26 -12.21
N ASN A 268 -11.50 -0.50 -13.04
CA ASN A 268 -12.06 -1.68 -13.66
C ASN A 268 -11.61 -2.92 -12.88
N SER A 269 -12.53 -3.50 -12.10
CA SER A 269 -12.28 -4.74 -11.38
C SER A 269 -12.33 -5.98 -12.29
N ASP A 270 -12.83 -5.83 -13.52
CA ASP A 270 -12.82 -6.88 -14.53
C ASP A 270 -11.62 -6.67 -15.47
N TYR A 271 -10.59 -7.47 -15.28
CA TYR A 271 -9.30 -7.33 -15.97
C TYR A 271 -8.95 -8.60 -16.74
N SER A 272 -8.18 -8.43 -17.81
CA SER A 272 -7.60 -9.54 -18.56
C SER A 272 -6.34 -10.07 -17.89
N SER A 273 -6.27 -11.39 -17.70
CA SER A 273 -5.11 -12.11 -17.19
C SER A 273 -5.17 -13.59 -17.59
N MET A 274 -4.11 -14.35 -17.35
CA MET A 274 -4.20 -15.80 -17.27
C MET A 274 -4.66 -16.18 -15.86
N PHE A 275 -5.33 -17.32 -15.71
CA PHE A 275 -5.86 -17.74 -14.42
C PHE A 275 -5.47 -19.17 -14.07
N TYR A 276 -5.14 -19.36 -12.80
CA TYR A 276 -5.08 -20.66 -12.13
C TYR A 276 -6.45 -20.95 -11.52
N ILE A 277 -7.03 -22.09 -11.87
CA ILE A 277 -8.30 -22.56 -11.32
C ILE A 277 -8.06 -23.93 -10.71
N ARG A 278 -8.26 -24.06 -9.39
CA ARG A 278 -8.23 -25.36 -8.70
C ARG A 278 -9.64 -25.79 -8.33
N VAL A 279 -10.01 -26.97 -8.76
CA VAL A 279 -11.29 -27.61 -8.47
C VAL A 279 -11.02 -28.91 -7.70
N SER A 280 -11.66 -29.09 -6.56
CA SER A 280 -11.62 -30.38 -5.86
C SER A 280 -12.79 -31.25 -6.34
N ILE A 281 -12.47 -32.37 -6.98
CA ILE A 281 -13.44 -33.22 -7.68
C ILE A 281 -13.54 -34.64 -7.10
N GLN A 282 -14.69 -35.28 -7.34
CA GLN A 282 -14.83 -36.74 -7.33
C GLN A 282 -14.41 -37.28 -8.70
N ASP A 283 -13.41 -38.13 -8.75
CA ASP A 283 -12.90 -38.66 -10.01
C ASP A 283 -13.93 -39.54 -10.74
N GLY A 284 -13.98 -39.44 -12.07
CA GLY A 284 -14.98 -40.08 -12.91
C GLY A 284 -14.80 -39.81 -14.40
N LEU A 285 -15.61 -40.49 -15.22
CA LEU A 285 -15.58 -40.29 -16.68
C LEU A 285 -16.31 -38.99 -17.07
N GLY A 286 -15.85 -38.36 -18.16
CA GLY A 286 -16.51 -37.20 -18.75
C GLY A 286 -16.11 -35.85 -18.17
N ILE A 287 -15.38 -35.81 -17.05
CA ILE A 287 -14.96 -34.57 -16.38
C ILE A 287 -14.22 -33.63 -17.34
N MET A 288 -13.21 -34.13 -18.06
CA MET A 288 -12.46 -33.32 -19.05
C MET A 288 -13.36 -32.73 -20.15
N ALA A 289 -14.35 -33.50 -20.61
CA ALA A 289 -15.28 -33.05 -21.64
C ALA A 289 -16.24 -31.98 -21.09
N SER A 290 -16.74 -32.17 -19.87
CA SER A 290 -17.56 -31.17 -19.18
C SER A 290 -16.78 -29.87 -18.94
N VAL A 291 -15.55 -29.96 -18.43
CA VAL A 291 -14.68 -28.79 -18.21
C VAL A 291 -14.42 -28.05 -19.52
N GLY A 292 -14.08 -28.76 -20.60
CA GLY A 292 -13.86 -28.15 -21.91
C GLY A 292 -15.12 -27.49 -22.48
N SER A 293 -16.30 -28.10 -22.30
CA SER A 293 -17.57 -27.52 -22.71
C SER A 293 -17.89 -26.24 -21.93
N ILE A 294 -17.74 -26.26 -20.60
CA ILE A 294 -18.03 -25.11 -19.73
C ILE A 294 -17.07 -23.95 -20.04
N ALA A 295 -15.78 -24.25 -20.20
CA ALA A 295 -14.79 -23.26 -20.60
C ALA A 295 -15.15 -22.60 -21.93
N SER A 296 -15.50 -23.40 -22.95
CA SER A 296 -15.92 -22.89 -24.25
C SER A 296 -17.19 -22.05 -24.18
N SER A 297 -18.18 -22.44 -23.36
CA SER A 297 -19.43 -21.69 -23.17
C SER A 297 -19.21 -20.34 -22.49
N ASN A 298 -18.14 -20.22 -21.68
CA ASN A 298 -17.74 -18.99 -21.01
C ASN A 298 -16.66 -18.21 -21.77
N ASN A 299 -16.36 -18.57 -23.04
CA ASN A 299 -15.32 -17.92 -23.84
C ASN A 299 -13.90 -18.00 -23.23
N VAL A 300 -13.63 -19.04 -22.44
CA VAL A 300 -12.32 -19.27 -21.80
C VAL A 300 -11.54 -20.32 -22.57
N SER A 301 -10.34 -19.95 -23.05
CA SER A 301 -9.39 -20.92 -23.62
C SER A 301 -8.51 -21.52 -22.51
N ILE A 302 -8.38 -22.84 -22.52
CA ILE A 302 -7.54 -23.58 -21.57
C ILE A 302 -6.13 -23.69 -22.13
N ASN A 303 -5.14 -23.27 -21.35
CA ASN A 303 -3.72 -23.44 -21.63
C ASN A 303 -3.24 -24.83 -21.17
N SER A 304 -3.53 -25.21 -19.92
CA SER A 304 -3.14 -26.51 -19.39
C SER A 304 -4.15 -27.10 -18.41
N VAL A 305 -4.11 -28.43 -18.28
CA VAL A 305 -4.84 -29.17 -17.26
C VAL A 305 -3.88 -30.10 -16.54
N LEU A 306 -3.88 -30.04 -15.22
CA LEU A 306 -3.01 -30.81 -14.34
C LEU A 306 -3.87 -31.61 -13.36
N GLN A 307 -3.70 -32.92 -13.40
CA GLN A 307 -4.32 -33.85 -12.44
C GLN A 307 -3.22 -34.72 -11.85
N ASN A 308 -2.99 -34.59 -10.55
CA ASN A 308 -2.01 -35.41 -9.85
C ASN A 308 -2.46 -36.88 -9.79
N SER A 309 -1.51 -37.76 -9.52
CA SER A 309 -1.79 -39.19 -9.35
C SER A 309 -2.87 -39.40 -8.29
N ILE A 310 -3.90 -40.13 -8.66
CA ILE A 310 -5.10 -40.30 -7.84
C ILE A 310 -4.82 -41.34 -6.76
N VAL A 311 -4.57 -40.86 -5.54
CA VAL A 311 -4.41 -41.73 -4.36
C VAL A 311 -5.76 -41.95 -3.67
N ASP A 312 -6.65 -40.94 -3.71
CA ASP A 312 -8.03 -41.01 -3.25
C ASP A 312 -8.97 -40.44 -4.33
N ARG A 313 -9.86 -41.29 -4.85
CA ARG A 313 -10.86 -40.90 -5.86
C ARG A 313 -11.95 -39.99 -5.32
N GLN A 314 -12.07 -39.88 -3.99
CA GLN A 314 -13.06 -39.03 -3.33
C GLN A 314 -12.60 -37.57 -3.25
N SER A 315 -11.34 -37.23 -3.45
CA SER A 315 -10.91 -35.82 -3.38
C SER A 315 -9.64 -35.62 -4.19
N VAL A 316 -9.81 -35.44 -5.49
CA VAL A 316 -8.69 -35.16 -6.40
C VAL A 316 -8.67 -33.67 -6.69
N ASP A 317 -7.49 -33.04 -6.52
CA ASP A 317 -7.29 -31.68 -6.99
C ASP A 317 -7.05 -31.72 -8.50
N PHE A 318 -7.91 -30.98 -9.19
CA PHE A 318 -7.92 -30.80 -10.63
C PHE A 318 -7.61 -29.34 -10.92
N VAL A 319 -6.49 -29.09 -11.58
CA VAL A 319 -5.98 -27.74 -11.83
C VAL A 319 -6.09 -27.42 -13.31
N ILE A 320 -6.57 -26.22 -13.61
CA ILE A 320 -6.72 -25.68 -14.96
C ILE A 320 -5.94 -24.36 -14.99
N THR A 321 -5.14 -24.16 -16.03
CA THR A 321 -4.63 -22.82 -16.36
C THR A 321 -5.28 -22.34 -17.65
N THR A 322 -5.60 -21.05 -17.73
CA THR A 322 -6.20 -20.44 -18.92
C THR A 322 -5.14 -19.71 -19.75
N GLU A 323 -5.46 -19.44 -21.02
CA GLU A 323 -4.86 -18.32 -21.77
C GLU A 323 -5.39 -16.98 -21.20
N GLN A 324 -5.00 -15.85 -21.79
CA GLN A 324 -5.59 -14.56 -21.42
C GLN A 324 -7.14 -14.60 -21.59
N ALA A 325 -7.85 -14.27 -20.52
CA ALA A 325 -9.31 -14.17 -20.46
C ALA A 325 -9.73 -13.05 -19.51
N MET A 326 -10.97 -12.58 -19.59
CA MET A 326 -11.51 -11.63 -18.61
C MET A 326 -11.83 -12.34 -17.29
N LEU A 327 -11.60 -11.68 -16.15
CA LEU A 327 -11.94 -12.23 -14.83
C LEU A 327 -13.42 -12.66 -14.77
N SER A 328 -14.33 -11.86 -15.31
CA SER A 328 -15.77 -12.17 -15.31
C SER A 328 -16.13 -13.46 -16.07
N GLU A 329 -15.41 -13.77 -17.15
CA GLU A 329 -15.56 -15.00 -17.94
C GLU A 329 -15.07 -16.21 -17.12
N VAL A 330 -13.92 -16.07 -16.47
CA VAL A 330 -13.35 -17.14 -15.62
C VAL A 330 -14.19 -17.37 -14.36
N GLU A 331 -14.74 -16.33 -13.75
CA GLU A 331 -15.71 -16.44 -12.65
C GLU A 331 -17.04 -17.06 -13.10
N GLY A 332 -17.46 -16.82 -14.35
CA GLY A 332 -18.57 -17.53 -14.99
C GLY A 332 -18.30 -19.03 -15.08
N MET A 333 -17.15 -19.41 -15.65
CA MET A 333 -16.69 -20.79 -15.73
C MET A 333 -16.61 -21.45 -14.36
N ALA A 334 -16.06 -20.77 -13.35
CA ALA A 334 -15.93 -21.31 -11.99
C ALA A 334 -17.30 -21.56 -11.33
N ARG A 335 -18.30 -20.69 -11.55
CA ARG A 335 -19.66 -20.89 -11.04
C ARG A 335 -20.35 -22.09 -11.68
N GLU A 336 -20.26 -22.24 -13.00
CA GLU A 336 -20.82 -23.40 -13.71
C GLU A 336 -20.13 -24.72 -13.29
N LEU A 337 -18.82 -24.69 -13.04
CA LEU A 337 -18.10 -25.83 -12.49
C LEU A 337 -18.60 -26.19 -11.09
N GLU A 338 -18.87 -25.20 -10.23
CA GLU A 338 -19.39 -25.44 -8.87
C GLU A 338 -20.75 -26.15 -8.87
N GLU A 339 -21.56 -25.98 -9.92
CA GLU A 339 -22.85 -26.65 -10.08
C GLU A 339 -22.74 -28.12 -10.56
N CYS A 340 -21.57 -28.56 -11.00
CA CYS A 340 -21.36 -29.93 -11.46
C CYS A 340 -21.35 -30.93 -10.30
N GLU A 341 -22.05 -32.07 -10.46
CA GLU A 341 -22.16 -33.11 -9.42
C GLU A 341 -20.80 -33.67 -8.95
N PHE A 342 -19.77 -33.63 -9.81
CA PHE A 342 -18.44 -34.11 -9.47
C PHE A 342 -17.62 -33.08 -8.67
N VAL A 343 -18.06 -31.83 -8.49
CA VAL A 343 -17.34 -30.81 -7.74
C VAL A 343 -17.75 -30.85 -6.27
N LYS A 344 -16.77 -30.91 -5.38
CA LYS A 344 -17.00 -31.08 -3.93
C LYS A 344 -16.88 -29.81 -3.11
N LYS A 345 -16.15 -28.83 -3.64
CA LYS A 345 -15.84 -27.57 -2.96
C LYS A 345 -15.84 -26.45 -4.00
N LYS A 346 -16.14 -25.23 -3.55
CA LYS A 346 -16.03 -24.03 -4.36
C LYS A 346 -14.66 -23.97 -5.06
N PRO A 347 -14.62 -23.77 -6.39
CA PRO A 347 -13.38 -23.58 -7.11
C PRO A 347 -12.57 -22.40 -6.58
N VAL A 348 -11.25 -22.56 -6.54
CA VAL A 348 -10.32 -21.47 -6.23
C VAL A 348 -9.82 -20.89 -7.53
N VAL A 349 -10.04 -19.60 -7.74
CA VAL A 349 -9.55 -18.85 -8.90
C VAL A 349 -8.48 -17.88 -8.42
N MET A 350 -7.32 -17.89 -9.06
CA MET A 350 -6.23 -16.96 -8.79
C MET A 350 -5.66 -16.42 -10.11
N PRO A 351 -5.46 -15.11 -10.26
CA PRO A 351 -4.79 -14.56 -11.43
C PRO A 351 -3.32 -14.99 -11.46
N ILE A 352 -2.80 -15.22 -12.67
CA ILE A 352 -1.39 -15.46 -12.94
C ILE A 352 -0.85 -14.17 -13.53
N ILE A 353 -0.02 -13.47 -12.76
CA ILE A 353 0.68 -12.28 -13.22
C ILE A 353 1.88 -12.76 -14.03
N SER A 354 1.77 -12.76 -15.36
CA SER A 354 2.91 -13.04 -16.25
C SER A 354 3.72 -11.78 -16.52
N GLU A 355 5.03 -11.92 -16.47
CA GLU A 355 5.97 -11.01 -17.11
C GLU A 355 5.97 -11.39 -18.61
N GLU A 356 5.27 -10.63 -19.45
CA GLU A 356 5.41 -10.75 -20.93
C GLU A 356 6.71 -10.10 -21.41
#